data_AF-A0A2S6SUH7-F1
#
_entry.id   AF-A0A2S6SUH7-F1
#
_cell.length_a   1.000
_cell.length_b   1.000
_cell.length_c   1.000
_cell.angle_alpha   90.00
_cell.angle_beta   90.00
_cell.angle_gamma   90.00
#
_symmetry.space_group_name_H-M   'P 1'
#
loop_
_entity.id
_entity.type
_entity.pdbx_description
1 polymer ?
#
loop_
_entity_poly.entity_id
_entity_poly.type
_entity_poly.pdbx_seq_one_letter_code
_entity_poly.pdbx_strand_id
1 'polypeptide(L)' 'MNIFLFTTIAVTALTIFVLIYSYSLQFFSLSKKGKEWRERIKQDTLVGLAIIFLTLISCFLWVIFIYFRIFV' A
#
# COMPACT_ATOMS: atom_id res chain seq x y z
N MET A 1 12.59 -6.10 -19.54
CA MET A 1 11.40 -5.27 -19.23
C MET A 1 10.22 -6.06 -18.68
N ASN A 2 9.88 -7.25 -19.19
CA ASN A 2 8.67 -7.99 -18.76
C ASN A 2 8.65 -8.36 -17.26
N ILE A 3 9.75 -8.86 -16.71
CA ILE A 3 9.86 -9.21 -15.28
C ILE A 3 9.75 -7.95 -14.39
N PHE A 4 10.37 -6.84 -14.83
CA PHE A 4 10.30 -5.56 -14.13
C PHE A 4 8.87 -4.99 -14.15
N LEU A 5 8.21 -5.01 -15.32
CA LEU A 5 6.82 -4.61 -15.47
C LEU A 5 5.89 -5.45 -14.59
N PHE A 6 6.07 -6.77 -14.57
CA PHE A 6 5.29 -7.67 -13.71
C PHE A 6 5.48 -7.32 -12.23
N THR A 7 6.72 -7.05 -11.81
CA THR A 7 7.04 -6.64 -10.43
C THR A 7 6.38 -5.30 -10.08
N THR A 8 6.45 -4.31 -10.96
CA THR A 8 5.80 -3.00 -10.78
C THR A 8 4.28 -3.14 -10.66
N ILE A 9 3.66 -3.97 -11.50
CA ILE A 9 2.22 -4.26 -11.42
C ILE A 9 1.86 -4.96 -10.10
N ALA A 10 2.65 -5.95 -9.67
CA ALA A 10 2.41 -6.66 -8.42
C ALA A 10 2.49 -5.71 -7.20
N VAL A 11 3.50 -4.83 -7.15
CA VAL A 11 3.63 -3.81 -6.09
C VAL A 11 2.48 -2.80 -6.15
N THR A 12 2.02 -2.42 -7.35
CA THR A 12 0.86 -1.55 -7.52
C THR A 12 -0.41 -2.20 -6.99
N ALA A 13 -0.64 -3.48 -7.31
CA ALA A 13 -1.78 -4.24 -6.81
C ALA A 13 -1.75 -4.36 -5.27
N LEU A 14 -0.58 -4.60 -4.69
CA LEU A 14 -0.39 -4.62 -3.24
C LEU A 14 -0.68 -3.25 -2.61
N THR A 15 -0.26 -2.16 -3.24
CA THR A 15 -0.54 -0.79 -2.78
C THR A 15 -2.04 -0.51 -2.76
N ILE A 16 -2.76 -0.87 -3.84
CA ILE A 16 -4.22 -0.74 -3.93
C ILE A 16 -4.91 -1.61 -2.86
N PHE A 17 -4.43 -2.84 -2.65
CA PHE A 17 -4.96 -3.73 -1.63
C PHE A 17 -4.85 -3.12 -0.22
N VAL A 18 -3.69 -2.57 0.14
CA VAL A 18 -3.49 -1.93 1.46
C VAL A 18 -4.33 -0.66 1.60
N LEU A 19 -4.53 0.11 0.53
CA LEU A 19 -5.45 1.25 0.53
C LEU A 19 -6.90 0.81 0.81
N ILE A 20 -7.41 -0.18 0.08
CA ILE A 20 -8.76 -0.73 0.30
C ILE A 20 -8.89 -1.30 1.72
N TYR A 21 -7.86 -1.99 2.21
CA TYR A 21 -7.80 -2.49 3.57
C TYR A 21 -7.91 -1.36 4.61
N SER A 22 -7.27 -0.21 4.38
CA SER A 22 -7.38 0.94 5.28
C SER A 22 -8.79 1.53 5.36
N TYR A 23 -9.53 1.52 4.24
CA TYR A 23 -10.95 1.85 4.25
C TYR A 23 -11.77 0.80 5.01
N SER A 24 -11.47 -0.49 4.83
CA SER A 24 -12.19 -1.55 5.54
C SER A 24 -11.95 -1.50 7.05
N LEU A 25 -10.79 -0.99 7.48
CA LEU A 25 -10.47 -0.71 8.88
C LEU A 25 -11.55 0.18 9.53
N GLN A 26 -12.14 1.16 8.84
CA GLN A 26 -13.16 2.02 9.45
C GLN A 26 -14.43 1.26 9.90
N PHE A 27 -14.73 0.09 9.33
CA PHE A 27 -15.84 -0.74 9.78
C PHE A 27 -15.56 -1.48 11.10
N PHE A 28 -14.29 -1.81 11.37
CA PHE A 28 -13.90 -2.48 12.61
C PHE A 28 -13.93 -1.55 13.84
N SER A 29 -13.93 -0.22 13.65
CA SER A 29 -14.12 0.74 14.74
C SER A 29 -15.56 0.84 15.25
N LEU A 30 -16.53 0.20 14.59
CA LEU A 30 -17.93 0.16 15.05
C LEU A 30 -18.12 -0.69 16.32
N SER A 31 -17.19 -1.60 16.62
CA SER A 31 -17.23 -2.45 17.81
C SER A 31 -16.27 -1.96 18.89
N LYS A 32 -16.75 -1.88 20.14
CA LYS A 32 -15.96 -1.43 21.31
C LYS A 32 -14.69 -2.25 21.51
N LYS A 33 -14.75 -3.59 21.35
CA LYS A 33 -13.59 -4.48 21.40
C LYS A 33 -12.61 -4.24 20.26
N GLY A 34 -13.12 -3.91 19.07
CA GLY A 34 -12.31 -3.60 17.89
C GLY A 34 -11.49 -2.33 18.08
N LYS A 35 -12.09 -1.30 18.70
CA LYS A 35 -11.41 -0.04 19.02
C LYS A 35 -10.29 -0.21 20.05
N GLU A 36 -10.54 -0.94 21.14
CA GLU A 36 -9.53 -1.21 22.18
C GLU A 36 -8.33 -2.01 21.63
N TRP A 37 -8.59 -2.99 20.76
CA TRP A 37 -7.52 -3.77 20.13
C TRP A 37 -6.66 -2.87 19.23
N ARG A 38 -7.30 -2.04 18.43
CA ARG A 38 -6.66 -1.12 17.48
C ARG A 38 -5.73 -0.10 18.16
N GLU A 39 -6.19 0.48 19.27
CA GLU A 39 -5.39 1.40 20.08
C GLU A 39 -4.20 0.68 20.75
N ARG A 40 -4.40 -0.54 21.25
CA ARG A 40 -3.33 -1.35 21.87
C ARG A 40 -2.18 -1.62 20.91
N ILE A 41 -2.47 -1.99 19.66
CA ILE A 41 -1.43 -2.33 18.67
C ILE A 41 -1.03 -1.16 17.76
N LYS A 42 -1.60 0.05 17.98
CA LYS A 42 -1.39 1.24 17.13
C LYS A 42 -1.59 0.95 15.63
N GLN A 43 -2.63 0.18 15.31
CA GLN A 43 -2.86 -0.36 13.96
C GLN A 43 -2.98 0.75 12.91
N ASP A 44 -3.65 1.87 13.23
CA ASP A 44 -3.85 2.96 12.28
C ASP A 44 -2.51 3.61 11.88
N THR A 45 -1.57 3.73 12.84
CA THR A 45 -0.22 4.23 12.56
C THR A 45 0.56 3.25 11.68
N LEU A 46 0.47 1.94 11.95
CA LEU A 46 1.14 0.91 11.15
C LEU A 46 0.60 0.85 9.71
N VAL A 47 -0.72 0.90 9.55
CA VAL A 47 -1.36 0.90 8.22
C VAL A 47 -1.06 2.20 7.48
N GLY A 48 -1.12 3.35 8.16
CA GLY A 48 -0.73 4.63 7.56
C GLY A 48 0.73 4.63 7.10
N LEU A 49 1.64 4.09 7.91
CA LEU A 49 3.05 3.94 7.56
C LEU A 49 3.23 3.02 6.35
N ALA A 50 2.53 1.89 6.33
CA ALA A 50 2.56 0.94 5.22
C ALA A 50 2.09 1.60 3.91
N ILE A 51 0.99 2.37 3.93
CA ILE A 51 0.48 3.10 2.77
C ILE A 51 1.53 4.07 2.23
N ILE A 52 2.14 4.88 3.10
CA ILE A 52 3.14 5.87 2.68
C ILE A 52 4.31 5.18 1.97
N PHE A 53 4.89 4.15 2.58
CA PHE A 53 6.03 3.44 2.00
C PHE A 53 5.68 2.69 0.71
N LEU A 54 4.56 1.96 0.68
CA LEU A 54 4.11 1.25 -0.53
C LEU A 54 3.83 2.20 -1.69
N THR A 55 3.18 3.32 -1.42
CA THR A 55 2.88 4.32 -2.45
C THR A 55 4.15 4.96 -3.00
N LEU A 56 5.11 5.30 -2.12
CA LEU A 56 6.41 5.82 -2.56
C LEU A 56 7.17 4.82 -3.44
N ILE A 57 7.28 3.56 -2.99
CA ILE A 57 7.95 2.49 -3.76
C ILE A 57 7.27 2.29 -5.12
N SER A 58 5.93 2.24 -5.14
CA SER A 58 5.15 2.10 -6.37
C SER A 58 5.45 3.24 -7.34
N CYS A 59 5.43 4.50 -6.89
CA CYS A 59 5.77 5.66 -7.72
C CYS A 59 7.21 5.57 -8.27
N PHE A 60 8.20 5.21 -7.45
CA PHE A 60 9.58 5.04 -7.90
C PHE A 60 9.71 3.94 -8.96
N LEU A 61 9.07 2.79 -8.77
CA LEU A 61 9.08 1.70 -9.73
C LEU A 61 8.47 2.11 -11.09
N TRP A 62 7.41 2.90 -11.08
CA TRP A 62 6.80 3.43 -12.31
C TRP A 62 7.70 4.45 -13.02
N VAL A 63 8.33 5.36 -12.28
CA VAL A 63 9.28 6.33 -12.86
C VAL A 63 10.45 5.60 -13.55
N ILE A 64 11.03 4.61 -12.86
CA ILE A 64 12.11 3.79 -13.41
C ILE A 64 11.62 3.00 -14.63
N PHE A 65 10.41 2.42 -14.58
CA PHE A 65 9.84 1.70 -15.72
C PHE A 65 9.68 2.60 -16.94
N ILE A 66 9.12 3.80 -16.75
CA ILE A 66 8.88 4.77 -17.83
C ILE A 66 10.21 5.22 -18.43
N TYR A 67 11.22 5.49 -17.60
CA TYR A 67 12.57 5.80 -18.08
C TYR A 67 13.12 4.70 -19.00
N PHE A 68 13.10 3.45 -18.53
CA PHE A 68 13.55 2.30 -19.33
C PHE A 68 12.68 1.99 -20.54
N ARG A 69 11.46 2.52 -20.63
CA ARG A 69 10.58 2.32 -21.78
C ARG A 69 10.80 3.38 -22.87
N ILE A 70 11.21 4.59 -22.49
CA ILE A 70 11.38 5.72 -23.40
C ILE A 70 12.80 5.80 -23.95
N PHE A 71 13.81 5.58 -23.09
CA PHE A 71 15.20 5.88 -23.42
C PHE A 71 16.07 4.64 -23.70
N VAL A 72 15.57 3.44 -23.41
CA VAL A 72 16.26 2.16 -23.60
C VAL A 72 15.37 1.23 -24.41
#